data_AF-A0A7V9BD63-F1
#
_entry.id   AF-A0A7V9BD63-F1
#
_cell.length_a   1.000
_cell.length_b   1.000
_cell.length_c   1.000
_cell.angle_alpha   90.00
_cell.angle_beta   90.00
_cell.angle_gamma   90.00
#
_symmetry.space_group_name_H-M   'P 1'
#
loop_
_entity.id
_entity.type
_entity.pdbx_description
1 polymer ?
#
loop_
_entity_poly.entity_id
_entity_poly.type
_entity_poly.pdbx_seq_one_letter_code
_entity_poly.pdbx_strand_id
1 'polypeptide(L)' 'MTAAQFEDLQVDEAAEVLAWRFDALCRSGYDLDAAAVLAANVEVDLHDALALVRRGCPPELATRILL' A
#
# COMPACT_ATOMS: atom_id res chain seq x y z
N MET A 1 -5.88 12.42 26.01
CA MET A 1 -6.50 11.22 25.42
C MET A 1 -5.80 10.02 26.04
N THR A 2 -6.54 9.10 26.67
CA THR A 2 -5.96 7.94 27.38
C THR A 2 -5.91 6.72 26.46
N ALA A 3 -4.94 5.83 26.67
CA ALA A 3 -4.74 4.64 25.83
C ALA A 3 -5.98 3.74 25.72
N ALA A 4 -6.79 3.67 26.79
CA ALA A 4 -8.03 2.90 26.84
C ALA A 4 -9.11 3.38 25.84
N GLN A 5 -9.04 4.61 25.32
CA GLN A 5 -10.03 5.12 24.37
C GLN A 5 -9.82 4.62 22.93
N PHE A 6 -8.64 4.06 22.62
CA PHE A 6 -8.32 3.55 21.29
C PHE A 6 -8.75 2.10 21.06
N GLU A 7 -8.96 1.32 22.13
CA GLU A 7 -9.33 -0.10 22.05
C GLU A 7 -10.75 -0.33 21.49
N ASP A 8 -11.63 0.68 21.57
CA ASP A 8 -13.03 0.62 21.08
C ASP A 8 -13.21 1.11 19.63
N LEU A 9 -12.15 1.59 18.97
CA LEU A 9 -12.22 1.97 17.56
C LEU A 9 -12.24 0.69 16.70
N GLN A 10 -13.44 0.24 16.34
CA GLN A 10 -13.63 -0.78 15.31
C GLN A 10 -13.11 -0.22 13.98
N VAL A 11 -11.86 -0.56 13.63
CA VAL A 11 -11.32 -0.28 12.29
C VAL A 11 -11.95 -1.29 11.34
N ASP A 12 -12.49 -0.80 10.24
CA ASP A 12 -13.00 -1.66 9.17
C ASP A 12 -11.85 -2.53 8.62
N GLU A 13 -12.06 -3.84 8.49
CA GLU A 13 -11.08 -4.77 7.92
C GLU A 13 -10.58 -4.30 6.55
N ALA A 14 -11.45 -3.68 5.74
CA ALA A 14 -11.08 -3.09 4.47
C ALA A 14 -10.08 -1.92 4.64
N ALA A 15 -10.25 -1.11 5.68
CA ALA A 15 -9.35 0.00 6.00
C ALA A 15 -8.00 -0.51 6.52
N GLU A 16 -7.98 -1.59 7.32
CA GLU A 16 -6.73 -2.24 7.74
C GLU A 16 -5.95 -2.80 6.55
N VAL A 17 -6.64 -3.47 5.63
CA VAL A 17 -6.03 -3.99 4.40
C VAL A 17 -5.48 -2.86 3.53
N LEU A 18 -6.23 -1.76 3.37
CA LEU A 18 -5.78 -0.60 2.61
C LEU A 18 -4.51 0.02 3.23
N ALA A 19 -4.49 0.22 4.55
CA ALA A 19 -3.36 0.76 5.27
C ALA A 19 -2.12 -0.15 5.16
N TRP A 20 -2.32 -1.47 5.26
CA TRP A 20 -1.27 -2.45 5.08
C TRP A 20 -0.71 -2.45 3.64
N ARG A 21 -1.59 -2.40 2.62
CA ARG A 21 -1.17 -2.29 1.21
C ARG A 21 -0.31 -1.05 0.99
N PHE A 22 -0.73 0.09 1.52
CA PHE A 22 -0.01 1.35 1.42
C PHE A 22 1.37 1.27 2.07
N ASP A 23 1.47 0.83 3.34
CA ASP A 23 2.75 0.70 4.04
C ASP A 23 3.71 -0.25 3.31
N ALA A 24 3.22 -1.36 2.78
CA ALA A 24 4.02 -2.31 2.01
C ALA A 24 4.65 -1.66 0.77
N LEU A 25 3.87 -0.86 0.01
CA LEU A 25 4.33 -0.16 -1.19
C LEU A 25 5.34 0.95 -0.85
N CYS A 26 5.07 1.76 0.18
CA CYS A 26 6.01 2.78 0.62
C CYS A 26 7.35 2.16 1.05
N ARG A 27 7.31 1.07 1.81
CA ARG A 27 8.52 0.34 2.24
C ARG A 27 9.31 -0.27 1.09
N SER A 28 8.68 -0.60 -0.04
CA SER A 28 9.40 -1.06 -1.22
C SER A 28 10.02 0.06 -2.04
N GLY A 29 9.65 1.32 -1.79
CA GLY A 29 10.23 2.49 -2.44
C GLY A 29 9.28 3.27 -3.35
N TYR A 30 8.00 2.91 -3.43
CA TYR A 30 7.02 3.80 -4.08
C TYR A 30 6.89 5.09 -3.28
N ASP A 31 6.74 6.21 -4.00
CA ASP A 31 6.35 7.47 -3.37
C ASP A 31 4.92 7.38 -2.80
N LEU A 32 4.56 8.35 -1.97
CA LEU A 32 3.28 8.35 -1.26
C LEU A 32 2.08 8.40 -2.21
N ASP A 33 2.18 9.13 -3.32
CA ASP A 33 1.06 9.31 -4.25
C ASP A 33 0.82 8.01 -5.04
N ALA A 34 1.88 7.42 -5.60
CA ALA A 34 1.81 6.15 -6.29
C ALA A 34 1.37 5.02 -5.35
N ALA A 35 1.90 4.97 -4.13
CA ALA A 35 1.50 3.97 -3.14
C ALA A 35 0.02 4.08 -2.77
N ALA A 36 -0.52 5.30 -2.61
CA ALA A 36 -1.93 5.52 -2.32
C ALA A 36 -2.83 5.03 -3.47
N VAL A 37 -2.48 5.35 -4.72
CA VAL A 37 -3.25 4.94 -5.90
C VAL A 37 -3.24 3.42 -6.08
N LEU A 38 -2.06 2.79 -5.99
CA LEU A 38 -1.92 1.33 -6.10
C LEU A 38 -2.58 0.59 -4.93
N ALA A 39 -2.50 1.12 -3.71
CA ALA A 39 -3.17 0.54 -2.55
C ALA A 39 -4.69 0.55 -2.72
N ALA A 40 -5.26 1.66 -3.22
CA ALA A 40 -6.70 1.80 -3.46
C ALA A 40 -7.19 0.97 -4.66
N ASN A 41 -6.33 0.65 -5.62
CA ASN A 41 -6.69 -0.17 -6.77
C ASN A 41 -6.60 -1.67 -6.42
N VAL A 42 -7.74 -2.25 -6.03
CA VAL A 42 -7.83 -3.66 -5.60
C VAL A 42 -7.61 -4.67 -6.72
N GLU A 43 -7.69 -4.27 -7.99
CA GLU A 43 -7.39 -5.13 -9.13
C GLU A 43 -5.88 -5.33 -9.33
N VAL A 44 -5.07 -4.43 -8.77
CA VAL A 44 -3.60 -4.55 -8.80
C VAL A 44 -3.13 -5.56 -7.76
N ASP A 45 -2.46 -6.62 -8.23
CA ASP A 45 -1.79 -7.58 -7.36
C ASP A 45 -0.60 -6.91 -6.65
N LEU A 46 -0.68 -6.86 -5.33
CA LEU A 46 0.37 -6.27 -4.50
C LEU A 46 1.69 -7.04 -4.61
N HIS A 47 1.64 -8.36 -4.77
CA HIS A 47 2.85 -9.17 -4.92
C HIS A 47 3.59 -8.80 -6.20
N ASP A 48 2.89 -8.54 -7.29
CA ASP A 48 3.50 -8.11 -8.55
C ASP A 48 4.14 -6.73 -8.44
N ALA A 49 3.45 -5.78 -7.80
CA ALA A 49 3.99 -4.44 -7.52
C ALA A 49 5.31 -4.53 -6.74
N LEU A 50 5.32 -5.29 -5.64
CA LEU A 50 6.51 -5.48 -4.82
C LEU A 50 7.60 -6.27 -5.56
N ALA A 51 7.23 -7.23 -6.42
CA ALA A 51 8.17 -8.05 -7.19
C ALA A 51 8.90 -7.24 -8.27
N LEU A 52 8.21 -6.32 -8.95
CA LEU A 52 8.83 -5.42 -9.93
C LEU A 52 9.98 -4.64 -9.29
N VAL A 53 9.71 -3.97 -8.17
CA VAL A 53 10.73 -3.16 -7.49
C VAL A 53 11.85 -4.01 -6.92
N ARG A 54 11.53 -5.17 -6.34
CA ARG A 54 12.54 -6.14 -5.85
C ARG A 54 13.48 -6.63 -6.95
N ARG A 55 13.02 -6.67 -8.20
CA ARG A 55 13.82 -7.05 -9.37
C ARG A 55 14.61 -5.88 -9.96
N GLY A 56 14.56 -4.70 -9.35
CA GLY A 56 15.27 -3.50 -9.79
C GLY A 56 14.47 -2.60 -10.74
N CYS A 57 13.17 -2.84 -10.91
CA CYS A 57 12.32 -1.89 -11.63
C CYS A 57 12.18 -0.60 -10.81
N PRO A 58 12.44 0.60 -11.39
CA PRO A 58 12.14 1.86 -10.72
C PRO A 58 10.65 1.96 -10.38
N PRO A 59 10.26 2.41 -9.18
CA PRO A 59 8.86 2.52 -8.76
C PRO A 59 7.98 3.31 -9.74
N GLU A 60 8.51 4.37 -10.34
CA GLU A 60 7.79 5.20 -11.31
C GLU A 60 7.53 4.46 -12.64
N LEU A 61 8.41 3.51 -13.00
CA LEU A 61 8.17 2.61 -14.12
C LEU A 61 7.19 1.52 -13.75
N ALA A 62 7.29 0.94 -12.55
CA ALA A 62 6.38 -0.10 -12.08
C ALA A 62 4.94 0.41 -12.00
N THR A 63 4.71 1.65 -11.51
CA THR A 63 3.39 2.27 -11.49
C THR A 63 2.77 2.36 -12.89
N ARG A 64 3.55 2.72 -13.91
CA ARG A 64 3.08 2.80 -15.31
C ARG A 64 2.81 1.44 -15.97
N ILE A 65 3.32 0.35 -15.39
CA ILE A 65 3.04 -1.01 -15.86
C ILE A 65 1.71 -1.52 -15.28
N LEU A 66 1.36 -1.07 -14.07
CA LEU A 66 0.26 -1.61 -13.28
C LEU A 66 -1.03 -0.77 -13.35
N LEU A 67 -0.93 0.51 -13.72
CA LEU A 67 -2.05 1.46 -13.88
C LEU A 67 -2.18 1.88 -15.34
#